data_AF-A0A947T0L3-F1
#
_entry.id   AF-A0A947T0L3-F1
#
_cell.length_a   1.000
_cell.length_b   1.000
_cell.length_c   1.000
_cell.angle_alpha   90.00
_cell.angle_beta   90.00
_cell.angle_gamma   90.00
#
_symmetry.space_group_name_H-M   'P 1'
#
loop_
_entity.id
_entity.type
_entity.pdbx_description
1 polymer ?
#
loop_
_entity_poly.entity_id
_entity_poly.type
_entity_poly.pdbx_seq_one_letter_code
_entity_poly.pdbx_strand_id
1 'polypeptide(L)'
;MDDRANPAPLGLMGFGMTTVLLNLHNTGLFAVGAMILAMGFFYGGLAQVIAGIMEFRKNNTFGMTAFISYGSFWLTLGFIWVFTGTGSIGGLYPAENPDYMGWYLFMWGLFTLWMFLNTLKKNRSLQFIFGSLVILFWMLA
;
A
#
# COMPACT_ATOMS: atom_id res chain seq x y z
N MET A 1 -23.11 -18.51 -14.00
CA MET A 1 -22.00 -17.54 -14.13
C MET A 1 -21.95 -16.76 -12.82
N ASP A 2 -20.78 -16.40 -12.30
CA ASP A 2 -20.71 -15.50 -11.14
C ASP A 2 -21.05 -14.07 -11.61
N ASP A 3 -22.27 -13.60 -11.34
CA ASP A 3 -22.79 -12.29 -11.79
C ASP A 3 -22.22 -11.10 -10.98
N ARG A 4 -21.23 -11.34 -10.13
CA ARG A 4 -20.61 -10.31 -9.29
C ARG A 4 -19.50 -9.59 -10.04
N ALA A 5 -19.50 -8.25 -9.92
CA ALA A 5 -18.41 -7.40 -10.41
C ALA A 5 -17.03 -7.88 -9.93
N ASN A 6 -15.99 -7.58 -10.71
CA ASN A 6 -14.61 -7.87 -10.33
C ASN A 6 -14.05 -6.70 -9.49
N PRO A 7 -13.71 -6.91 -8.20
CA PRO A 7 -13.16 -5.85 -7.36
C PRO A 7 -11.67 -5.59 -7.59
N ALA A 8 -10.94 -6.48 -8.27
CA ALA A 8 -9.49 -6.35 -8.46
C ALA A 8 -9.05 -5.01 -9.09
N PRO A 9 -9.72 -4.47 -10.12
CA PRO A 9 -9.36 -3.16 -10.67
C PRO A 9 -9.46 -2.03 -9.64
N LEU A 10 -10.46 -2.05 -8.75
CA LEU A 10 -10.59 -1.04 -7.69
C LEU A 10 -9.39 -1.10 -6.74
N GLY A 11 -9.03 -2.31 -6.28
CA GLY A 11 -7.88 -2.49 -5.39
C GLY A 11 -6.56 -2.08 -6.04
N LEU A 12 -6.36 -2.42 -7.31
CA LEU A 12 -5.15 -2.07 -8.06
C LEU A 12 -5.04 -0.57 -8.35
N MET A 13 -6.14 0.11 -8.67
CA MET A 13 -6.13 1.55 -8.90
C MET A 13 -5.91 2.34 -7.62
N GLY A 14 -6.56 1.92 -6.53
CA GLY A 14 -6.33 2.45 -5.17
C GLY A 14 -4.86 2.42 -4.80
N PHE A 15 -4.26 1.24 -4.96
CA PHE A 15 -2.85 1.04 -4.72
C PHE A 15 -1.95 1.88 -5.64
N GLY A 16 -2.07 1.67 -6.95
CA GLY A 16 -1.13 2.21 -7.94
C GLY A 16 -1.12 3.73 -7.98
N MET A 17 -2.28 4.38 -7.92
CA MET A 17 -2.34 5.85 -7.90
C MET A 17 -1.68 6.43 -6.64
N THR A 18 -1.96 5.84 -5.48
CA THR A 18 -1.38 6.31 -4.21
C THR A 18 0.13 6.07 -4.17
N THR A 19 0.61 4.92 -4.69
CA THR A 19 2.04 4.60 -4.81
C THR A 19 2.76 5.59 -5.72
N VAL A 20 2.19 5.94 -6.88
CA VAL A 20 2.80 6.91 -7.79
C VAL A 20 2.92 8.27 -7.11
N LEU A 21 1.86 8.77 -6.47
CA LEU A 21 1.89 10.06 -5.78
C LEU A 21 2.91 10.09 -4.64
N LEU A 22 3.00 9.03 -3.84
CA LEU A 22 4.01 8.89 -2.80
C LEU A 22 5.43 8.91 -3.39
N ASN A 23 5.66 8.20 -4.49
CA ASN A 23 7.01 8.14 -5.06
C ASN A 23 7.42 9.43 -5.76
N LEU A 24 6.48 10.20 -6.31
CA LEU A 24 6.77 11.56 -6.78
C LEU A 24 7.26 12.45 -5.62
N HIS A 25 6.65 12.34 -4.43
CA HIS A 25 7.19 12.95 -3.22
C HIS A 25 8.60 12.44 -2.90
N ASN A 26 8.84 11.13 -2.94
CA ASN A 26 10.16 10.54 -2.65
C ASN A 26 11.26 11.00 -3.62
N THR A 27 10.92 11.41 -4.85
CA THR A 27 11.88 12.03 -5.78
C THR A 27 12.22 13.49 -5.44
N GLY A 28 11.57 14.08 -4.43
CA GLY A 28 11.77 15.47 -4.01
C GLY A 28 10.91 16.49 -4.77
N LEU A 29 9.95 16.07 -5.60
CA LEU A 29 9.12 16.99 -6.40
C LEU A 29 8.22 17.89 -5.55
N PHE A 30 7.69 17.37 -4.45
CA PHE A 30 6.86 18.11 -3.49
C PHE A 30 6.93 17.44 -2.12
N ALA A 31 6.62 18.16 -1.05
CA ALA A 31 6.59 17.62 0.32
C ALA A 31 5.35 16.74 0.57
N VAL A 32 5.41 15.86 1.59
CA VAL A 32 4.20 15.17 2.08
C VAL A 32 3.20 16.22 2.54
N GLY A 33 1.96 16.07 2.09
CA GLY A 33 0.87 16.96 2.47
C GLY A 33 -0.47 16.25 2.41
N ALA A 34 -1.53 17.04 2.60
CA ALA A 34 -2.91 16.54 2.70
C ALA A 34 -3.33 15.66 1.50
N MET A 35 -2.79 15.91 0.30
CA MET A 35 -3.08 15.11 -0.89
C MET A 35 -2.65 13.64 -0.73
N ILE A 36 -1.39 13.38 -0.34
CA ILE A 36 -0.90 12.00 -0.17
C ILE A 36 -1.64 11.33 0.98
N LEU A 37 -1.86 12.05 2.09
CA LEU A 37 -2.60 11.52 3.23
C LEU A 37 -4.05 11.17 2.86
N ALA A 38 -4.75 12.02 2.11
CA ALA A 38 -6.12 11.74 1.66
C ALA A 38 -6.18 10.52 0.75
N MET A 39 -5.25 10.42 -0.22
CA MET A 39 -5.15 9.25 -1.09
C MET A 39 -4.81 7.99 -0.30
N GLY A 40 -3.89 8.07 0.65
CA GLY A 40 -3.52 6.99 1.55
C GLY A 40 -4.69 6.51 2.41
N PHE A 41 -5.42 7.42 3.06
CA PHE A 41 -6.54 7.01 3.92
C PHE A 41 -7.72 6.44 3.14
N PHE A 42 -8.13 7.10 2.05
CA PHE A 42 -9.40 6.79 1.42
C PHE A 42 -9.29 5.86 0.21
N TYR A 43 -8.27 6.02 -0.63
CA TYR A 43 -8.20 5.27 -1.89
C TYR A 43 -7.22 4.10 -1.82
N GLY A 44 -5.95 4.38 -1.52
CA GLY A 44 -4.96 3.35 -1.18
C GLY A 44 -5.36 2.56 0.07
N GLY A 45 -6.04 3.18 1.02
CA GLY A 45 -6.47 2.56 2.28
C GLY A 45 -7.86 1.93 2.19
N LEU A 46 -8.89 2.71 2.53
CA LEU A 46 -10.25 2.22 2.71
C LEU A 46 -10.82 1.51 1.48
N ALA A 47 -10.76 2.12 0.29
CA ALA A 47 -11.30 1.52 -0.93
C ALA A 47 -10.58 0.20 -1.28
N GLN A 48 -9.27 0.13 -1.04
CA GLN A 48 -8.50 -1.09 -1.25
C GLN A 48 -8.86 -2.19 -0.23
N VAL A 49 -9.06 -1.86 1.05
CA VAL A 49 -9.58 -2.81 2.06
C VAL A 49 -10.93 -3.35 1.63
N ILE A 50 -11.85 -2.50 1.18
CA ILE A 50 -13.18 -2.91 0.69
C ILE A 50 -13.04 -3.85 -0.52
N ALA A 51 -12.17 -3.53 -1.48
CA ALA A 51 -11.89 -4.41 -2.63
C ALA A 51 -11.41 -5.80 -2.17
N GLY A 52 -10.53 -5.86 -1.16
CA GLY A 52 -10.07 -7.12 -0.59
C GLY A 52 -11.15 -7.93 0.13
N ILE A 53 -12.05 -7.27 0.87
CA ILE A 53 -13.23 -7.94 1.46
C ILE A 53 -14.14 -8.50 0.36
N MET A 54 -14.29 -7.80 -0.77
CA MET A 54 -15.06 -8.29 -1.91
C MET A 54 -14.40 -9.51 -2.58
N GLU A 55 -13.07 -9.61 -2.61
CA GLU A 55 -12.35 -10.80 -3.13
C GLU A 55 -12.62 -12.06 -2.31
N PHE A 56 -12.85 -11.94 -0.99
CA PHE A 56 -13.28 -13.08 -0.17
C PHE A 56 -14.58 -13.70 -0.71
N ARG A 57 -15.52 -12.87 -1.15
CA ARG A 57 -16.79 -13.32 -1.75
C ARG A 57 -16.62 -13.96 -3.13
N LYS A 58 -15.43 -13.87 -3.73
CA LYS A 58 -15.05 -14.51 -5.01
C LYS A 58 -14.10 -15.69 -4.80
N ASN A 59 -13.85 -16.12 -3.56
CA ASN A 59 -12.88 -17.17 -3.21
C ASN A 59 -11.45 -16.89 -3.73
N ASN A 60 -11.09 -15.62 -3.89
CA ASN A 60 -9.76 -15.22 -4.34
C ASN A 60 -8.89 -14.87 -3.12
N THR A 61 -8.32 -15.90 -2.47
CA THR A 61 -7.47 -15.73 -1.28
C THR A 61 -6.31 -14.77 -1.52
N PHE A 62 -5.67 -14.86 -2.69
CA PHE A 62 -4.53 -13.99 -3.00
C PHE A 62 -4.95 -12.52 -3.09
N GLY A 63 -6.04 -12.22 -3.81
CA GLY A 63 -6.56 -10.85 -3.94
C GLY A 63 -7.02 -10.30 -2.59
N MET A 64 -7.73 -11.11 -1.81
CA MET A 64 -8.16 -10.77 -0.46
C MET A 64 -6.97 -10.40 0.42
N THR A 65 -5.97 -11.27 0.53
CA THR A 65 -4.77 -11.02 1.34
C THR A 65 -4.01 -9.80 0.83
N ALA A 66 -3.77 -9.68 -0.48
CA ALA A 66 -3.06 -8.54 -1.05
C ALA A 66 -3.75 -7.20 -0.73
N PHE A 67 -5.04 -7.08 -1.08
CA PHE A 67 -5.73 -5.79 -1.00
C PHE A 67 -6.03 -5.37 0.44
N ILE A 68 -6.41 -6.29 1.33
CA ILE A 68 -6.61 -5.94 2.74
C ILE A 68 -5.29 -5.54 3.39
N SER A 69 -4.20 -6.27 3.11
CA SER A 69 -2.88 -5.96 3.69
C SER A 69 -2.34 -4.62 3.18
N TYR A 70 -2.29 -4.38 1.87
CA TYR A 70 -1.79 -3.09 1.36
C TYR A 70 -2.74 -1.92 1.65
N GLY A 71 -4.05 -2.16 1.76
CA GLY A 71 -4.97 -1.15 2.28
C GLY A 71 -4.64 -0.78 3.72
N SER A 72 -4.38 -1.77 4.56
CA SER A 72 -3.92 -1.54 5.94
C SER A 72 -2.55 -0.88 6.02
N PHE A 73 -1.63 -1.18 5.09
CA PHE A 73 -0.35 -0.46 4.96
C PHE A 73 -0.58 1.04 4.80
N TRP A 74 -1.42 1.45 3.83
CA TRP A 74 -1.69 2.87 3.61
C TRP A 74 -2.34 3.56 4.80
N LEU A 75 -3.30 2.89 5.46
CA LEU A 75 -3.94 3.40 6.67
C LEU A 75 -2.94 3.57 7.81
N THR A 76 -2.06 2.59 8.04
CA THR A 76 -1.05 2.64 9.11
C THR A 76 0.05 3.66 8.82
N LEU A 77 0.55 3.74 7.58
CA LEU A 77 1.54 4.74 7.17
C LEU A 77 0.99 6.17 7.34
N GLY A 78 -0.21 6.43 6.83
CA GLY A 78 -0.87 7.72 6.99
C GLY A 78 -1.10 8.07 8.46
N PHE A 79 -1.50 7.08 9.27
CA PHE A 79 -1.68 7.27 10.71
C PHE A 79 -0.36 7.62 11.39
N ILE A 80 0.74 6.88 11.14
CA ILE A 80 2.07 7.17 11.72
C ILE A 80 2.48 8.62 11.42
N TRP A 81 2.30 9.07 10.18
CA TRP A 81 2.66 10.43 9.78
C TRP A 81 1.85 11.53 10.47
N VAL A 82 0.52 11.33 10.56
CA VAL A 82 -0.35 12.26 11.31
C VAL A 82 0.02 12.26 12.79
N PHE A 83 0.31 11.10 13.37
CA PHE A 83 0.55 10.96 14.81
C PHE A 83 1.91 11.49 15.26
N THR A 84 2.92 11.39 14.40
CA THR A 84 4.31 11.84 14.67
C THR A 84 4.59 13.26 14.17
N GLY A 85 3.66 13.85 13.41
CA GLY A 85 3.67 15.27 13.06
C GLY A 85 4.42 15.62 11.79
N THR A 86 4.27 14.83 10.72
CA THR A 86 4.77 15.22 9.38
C THR A 86 3.75 16.13 8.67
N GLY A 87 4.12 17.40 8.50
CA GLY A 87 3.33 18.43 7.81
C GLY A 87 2.27 19.07 8.70
N SER A 88 2.54 20.27 9.21
CA SER A 88 1.63 21.25 9.85
C SER A 88 0.68 20.79 10.97
N ILE A 89 0.59 19.50 11.28
CA ILE A 89 -0.23 18.91 12.33
C ILE A 89 0.74 18.60 13.48
N GLY A 90 0.47 19.16 14.67
CA GLY A 90 1.25 18.82 15.86
C GLY A 90 1.13 17.34 16.15
N GLY A 91 2.25 16.61 16.08
CA GLY A 91 2.30 15.20 16.44
C GLY A 91 1.98 15.00 17.93
N LEU A 92 1.24 13.94 18.25
CA LEU A 92 1.01 13.49 19.63
C LEU A 92 2.21 12.73 20.19
N TYR A 93 3.07 12.23 19.30
CA TYR A 93 4.30 11.52 19.61
C TYR A 93 5.49 12.20 18.91
N PRO A 94 6.72 12.04 19.44
CA PRO A 94 7.92 12.48 18.74
C PRO A 94 8.01 11.88 17.33
N ALA A 95 8.73 12.57 16.44
CA ALA A 95 9.09 12.00 15.14
C ALA A 95 9.77 10.63 15.33
N GLU A 96 9.36 9.64 14.53
CA GLU A 96 9.98 8.31 14.58
C GLU A 96 11.46 8.40 14.25
N ASN A 97 12.27 7.57 14.92
CA ASN A 97 13.64 7.33 14.47
C ASN A 97 13.57 6.76 13.04
N PRO A 98 14.30 7.32 12.06
CA PRO A 98 14.37 6.78 10.70
C PRO A 98 14.61 5.27 10.65
N ASP A 99 15.43 4.72 11.56
CA ASP A 99 15.70 3.28 11.64
C ASP A 99 14.44 2.46 11.90
N TYR A 100 13.46 2.98 12.65
CA TYR A 100 12.22 2.26 12.97
C TYR A 100 11.26 2.22 11.79
N MET A 101 11.22 3.31 11.00
CA MET A 101 10.49 3.33 9.73
C MET A 101 11.10 2.35 8.73
N GLY A 102 12.44 2.24 8.73
CA GLY A 102 13.17 1.26 7.93
C GLY A 102 12.71 -0.18 8.22
N TRP A 103 12.66 -0.57 9.51
CA TRP A 103 12.16 -1.89 9.90
C TRP A 103 10.69 -2.13 9.54
N TYR A 104 9.83 -1.11 9.67
CA TYR A 104 8.43 -1.19 9.25
C TYR A 104 8.33 -1.49 7.74
N LEU A 105 9.05 -0.74 6.90
CA LEU A 105 9.04 -0.92 5.45
C LEU A 105 9.74 -2.21 5.01
N PHE A 106 10.78 -2.64 5.72
CA PHE A 106 11.45 -3.91 5.48
C PHE A 106 10.47 -5.09 5.63
N MET A 107 9.65 -5.09 6.68
CA MET A 107 8.64 -6.13 6.90
C MET A 107 7.56 -6.12 5.82
N TRP A 108 7.16 -4.96 5.31
CA TRP A 108 6.28 -4.86 4.14
C TRP A 108 6.93 -5.39 2.86
N GLY A 109 8.22 -5.15 2.67
CA GLY A 109 9.01 -5.74 1.58
C GLY A 109 9.10 -7.27 1.70
N LEU A 110 9.31 -7.81 2.91
CA LEU A 110 9.32 -9.25 3.15
C LEU A 110 7.95 -9.89 2.88
N PHE A 111 6.85 -9.27 3.34
CA PHE A 111 5.49 -9.68 2.98
C PHE A 111 5.29 -9.68 1.46
N THR A 112 5.72 -8.60 0.80
CA THR A 112 5.61 -8.45 -0.66
C THR A 112 6.39 -9.53 -1.40
N LEU A 113 7.57 -9.92 -0.90
CA LEU A 113 8.38 -11.00 -1.48
C LEU A 113 7.63 -12.32 -1.45
N TRP A 114 7.02 -12.68 -0.32
CA TRP A 114 6.20 -13.89 -0.23
C TRP A 114 5.01 -13.84 -1.19
N MET A 115 4.36 -12.69 -1.33
CA MET A 115 3.30 -12.50 -2.30
C MET A 115 3.81 -12.61 -3.76
N PHE A 116 4.99 -12.05 -4.06
CA PHE A 116 5.64 -12.15 -5.37
C PHE A 116 5.91 -13.60 -5.77
N LEU A 117 6.45 -14.42 -4.87
CA LEU A 117 6.68 -15.85 -5.13
C LEU A 117 5.38 -16.57 -5.53
N ASN A 118 4.25 -16.17 -4.94
CA ASN A 118 2.92 -16.69 -5.31
C ASN A 118 2.40 -16.19 -6.68
N THR A 119 3.03 -15.16 -7.27
CA THR A 119 2.70 -14.68 -8.62
C THR A 119 3.46 -15.41 -9.73
N LEU A 120 4.48 -16.22 -9.43
CA LEU A 120 5.31 -16.89 -10.44
C LEU A 120 4.52 -17.83 -11.36
N LYS A 121 3.39 -18.35 -10.89
CA LYS A 121 2.44 -19.17 -11.66
C LYS A 121 1.25 -18.36 -12.22
N LYS A 122 1.25 -17.04 -12.04
CA LYS A 122 0.20 -16.10 -12.49
C LYS A 122 0.66 -15.27 -13.70
N ASN A 123 -0.16 -14.33 -14.13
CA ASN A 123 0.15 -13.49 -15.29
C ASN A 123 1.39 -12.59 -15.06
N ARG A 124 2.04 -12.20 -16.16
CA ARG A 124 3.27 -11.39 -16.15
C ARG A 124 3.07 -10.00 -15.55
N SER A 125 1.90 -9.40 -15.72
CA SER A 125 1.59 -8.09 -15.14
C SER A 125 1.63 -8.12 -13.61
N LEU A 126 1.05 -9.14 -12.98
CA LEU A 126 1.11 -9.32 -11.53
C LEU A 126 2.54 -9.60 -11.04
N GLN A 127 3.31 -10.39 -11.80
CA GLN A 127 4.73 -10.60 -11.49
C GLN A 127 5.51 -9.29 -11.50
N PHE A 128 5.30 -8.45 -12.52
CA PHE A 128 5.93 -7.14 -12.61
C PHE A 128 5.52 -6.22 -11.45
N ILE A 129 4.21 -6.14 -11.14
CA ILE A 129 3.70 -5.32 -10.05
C ILE A 129 4.33 -5.74 -8.72
N PHE A 130 4.25 -7.02 -8.36
CA PHE A 130 4.79 -7.48 -7.08
C PHE A 130 6.33 -7.46 -7.05
N GLY A 131 7.00 -7.80 -8.14
CA GLY A 131 8.46 -7.77 -8.22
C GLY A 131 9.03 -6.35 -8.09
N SER A 132 8.43 -5.39 -8.79
CA SER A 132 8.79 -3.96 -8.65
C SER A 132 8.49 -3.43 -7.25
N LEU A 133 7.42 -3.92 -6.61
CA LEU A 133 7.04 -3.53 -5.26
C LEU A 133 8.00 -4.07 -4.18
N VAL A 134 8.56 -5.27 -4.35
CA VAL A 134 9.62 -5.78 -3.45
C VAL A 134 10.80 -4.82 -3.44
N ILE A 135 11.26 -4.46 -4.65
CA ILE A 135 12.38 -3.53 -4.83
C ILE A 135 12.05 -2.19 -4.18
N LEU A 136 10.85 -1.66 -4.44
CA LEU A 136 10.41 -0.39 -3.88
C LEU A 136 10.47 -0.39 -2.34
N PHE A 137 9.87 -1.37 -1.68
CA PHE A 137 9.84 -1.40 -0.21
C PHE A 137 11.23 -1.49 0.40
N TRP A 138 12.12 -2.30 -0.18
CA TRP A 138 13.49 -2.43 0.33
C TRP A 138 14.40 -1.26 -0.03
N MET A 139 14.07 -0.47 -1.05
CA MET A 139 14.76 0.81 -1.30
C MET A 139 14.30 1.93 -0.36
N LEU A 140 13.10 1.83 0.19
CA LEU A 140 12.56 2.79 1.17
C LEU A 140 12.89 2.40 2.62
N ALA A 141 13.23 1.14 2.87
CA ALA A 141 13.62 0.61 4.17
C ALA A 141 15.06 0.99 4.54
#